data_AF-A0A9E4TSA2-F1
#
_entry.id   AF-A0A9E4TSA2-F1
#
_cell.length_a   1.000
_cell.length_b   1.000
_cell.length_c   1.000
_cell.angle_alpha   90.00
_cell.angle_beta   90.00
_cell.angle_gamma   90.00
#
_symmetry.space_group_name_H-M   'P 1'
#
loop_
_entity.id
_entity.type
_entity.pdbx_description
1 polymer ?
#
loop_
_entity_poly.entity_id
_entity_poly.type
_entity_poly.pdbx_seq_one_letter_code
_entity_poly.pdbx_strand_id
1 'polypeptide(L)'
;MKDHKYIKFLDHVVKEEGSFHLDPAFQHSKLSESEFNLIRDSIFYNENLPDVIAVRSQYLEWKLKPEALFGYLNYKQYEHAIESSKRAFRISVVSLLVAIISLSVSIIIALKSL
;
A
#
# COMPACT_ATOMS: atom_id res chain seq x y z
N MET A 1 8.00 -0.47 6.13
CA MET A 1 8.00 -1.84 5.59
C MET A 1 8.75 -1.79 4.28
N LYS A 2 9.55 -2.81 3.93
CA LYS A 2 10.06 -2.92 2.56
C LYS A 2 8.90 -3.43 1.71
N ASP A 3 8.36 -2.59 0.85
CA ASP A 3 7.29 -2.99 -0.05
C ASP A 3 7.72 -4.20 -0.87
N HIS A 4 6.92 -5.26 -0.79
CA HIS A 4 7.19 -6.51 -1.48
C HIS A 4 7.07 -6.30 -2.99
N LYS A 5 7.94 -6.95 -3.79
CA LYS A 5 7.97 -6.79 -5.26
C LYS A 5 6.58 -6.99 -5.90
N TYR A 6 5.85 -8.00 -5.42
CA TYR A 6 4.49 -8.32 -5.89
C TYR A 6 3.48 -7.21 -5.62
N ILE A 7 3.58 -6.54 -4.47
CA ILE A 7 2.70 -5.40 -4.16
C ILE A 7 3.01 -4.22 -5.06
N LYS A 8 4.30 -3.94 -5.34
CA LYS A 8 4.69 -2.89 -6.30
C LYS A 8 4.24 -3.20 -7.73
N PHE A 9 4.25 -4.47 -8.09
CA PHE A 9 3.73 -4.92 -9.37
C PHE A 9 2.22 -4.67 -9.44
N LEU A 10 1.47 -5.08 -8.41
CA LEU A 10 0.03 -4.83 -8.30
C LEU A 10 -0.31 -3.33 -8.25
N ASP A 11 0.51 -2.50 -7.62
CA ASP A 11 0.37 -1.03 -7.61
C ASP A 11 0.41 -0.44 -9.03
N HIS A 12 1.18 -1.05 -9.92
CA HIS A 12 1.27 -0.62 -11.31
C HIS A 12 0.09 -1.16 -12.11
N VAL A 13 -0.19 -2.47 -11.98
CA VAL A 13 -1.28 -3.14 -12.67
C VAL A 13 -2.62 -2.50 -12.34
N VAL A 14 -2.97 -2.30 -11.06
CA VAL A 14 -4.26 -1.73 -10.65
C VAL A 14 -4.49 -0.30 -11.17
N LYS A 15 -3.42 0.44 -11.49
CA LYS A 15 -3.53 1.79 -12.10
C LYS A 15 -3.83 1.75 -13.59
N GLU A 16 -3.41 0.70 -14.29
CA GLU A 16 -3.59 0.54 -15.74
C GLU A 16 -4.85 -0.31 -15.99
N GLU A 17 -6.02 0.31 -15.85
CA GLU A 17 -7.34 -0.34 -15.86
C GLU A 17 -7.55 -1.29 -17.05
N GLY A 18 -7.59 -2.60 -16.79
CA GLY A 18 -7.99 -3.64 -17.75
C GLY A 18 -6.96 -4.00 -18.82
N SER A 19 -5.94 -3.17 -19.06
CA SER A 19 -4.81 -3.48 -19.95
C SER A 19 -3.51 -2.89 -19.40
N PHE A 20 -2.40 -3.64 -19.43
CA PHE A 20 -1.11 -3.13 -18.97
C PHE A 20 0.06 -3.67 -19.79
N HIS A 21 1.19 -2.97 -19.71
CA HIS A 21 2.45 -3.45 -20.26
C HIS A 21 3.31 -4.14 -19.19
N LEU A 22 3.90 -5.28 -19.55
CA LEU A 22 4.75 -6.02 -18.61
C LEU A 22 6.10 -5.35 -18.33
N ASP A 23 6.73 -4.75 -19.34
CA ASP A 23 8.05 -4.14 -19.17
C ASP A 23 8.08 -3.00 -18.13
N PRO A 24 7.18 -1.99 -18.18
CA PRO A 24 7.10 -0.96 -17.15
C PRO A 24 6.78 -1.55 -15.76
N ALA A 25 5.89 -2.54 -15.71
CA ALA A 25 5.52 -3.22 -14.47
C ALA A 25 6.72 -3.97 -13.84
N PHE A 26 7.51 -4.70 -14.64
CA PHE A 26 8.71 -5.41 -14.20
C PHE A 26 9.82 -4.45 -13.79
N GLN A 27 10.03 -3.36 -14.51
CA GLN A 27 11.00 -2.33 -14.13
C GLN A 27 10.62 -1.67 -12.80
N HIS A 28 9.34 -1.36 -12.59
CA HIS A 28 8.86 -0.72 -11.38
C HIS A 28 8.94 -1.63 -10.15
N SER A 29 8.60 -2.90 -10.33
CA SER A 29 8.55 -3.90 -9.24
C SER A 29 9.87 -4.62 -8.99
N LYS A 30 10.83 -4.55 -9.92
CA LYS A 30 12.04 -5.39 -9.97
C LYS A 30 11.74 -6.89 -9.92
N LEU A 31 10.60 -7.26 -10.51
CA LEU A 31 10.15 -8.64 -10.65
C LEU A 31 10.83 -9.27 -11.87
N SER A 32 11.35 -10.49 -11.73
CA SER A 32 11.78 -11.26 -12.91
C SER A 32 10.58 -11.90 -13.61
N GLU A 33 10.76 -12.25 -14.88
CA GLU A 33 9.75 -13.01 -15.63
C GLU A 33 9.48 -14.39 -14.99
N SER A 34 10.52 -15.04 -14.45
CA SER A 34 10.36 -16.29 -13.72
C SER A 34 9.52 -16.12 -12.45
N GLU A 35 9.75 -15.04 -11.67
CA GLU A 35 8.95 -14.70 -10.49
C GLU A 35 7.49 -14.40 -10.90
N PHE A 36 7.28 -13.70 -12.01
CA PHE A 36 5.96 -13.44 -12.56
C PHE A 36 5.21 -14.72 -12.93
N ASN A 37 5.83 -15.62 -13.68
CA ASN A 37 5.19 -16.86 -14.14
C ASN A 37 4.77 -17.76 -12.96
N LEU A 38 5.49 -17.71 -11.83
CA LEU A 38 5.12 -18.45 -10.62
C LEU A 38 3.86 -17.91 -9.92
N ILE A 39 3.62 -16.60 -10.01
CA ILE A 39 2.49 -15.93 -9.33
C ILE A 39 1.35 -15.57 -10.29
N ARG A 40 1.57 -15.67 -11.60
CA ARG A 40 0.64 -15.25 -12.64
C ARG A 40 -0.74 -15.87 -12.41
N ASP A 41 -0.78 -17.18 -12.23
CA ASP A 41 -2.02 -17.93 -12.13
C ASP A 41 -2.70 -17.77 -10.76
N SER A 42 -1.98 -17.30 -9.74
CA SER A 42 -2.59 -16.97 -8.43
C SER A 42 -3.17 -15.56 -8.40
N ILE A 43 -2.66 -14.66 -9.25
CA ILE A 43 -3.03 -13.25 -9.28
C ILE A 43 -4.09 -12.94 -10.35
N PHE A 44 -3.98 -13.56 -11.52
CA PHE A 44 -4.79 -13.26 -12.70
C PHE A 44 -5.66 -14.43 -13.12
N TYR A 45 -6.76 -14.12 -13.81
CA TYR A 45 -7.52 -15.12 -14.56
C TYR A 45 -6.69 -15.63 -15.75
N ASN A 46 -6.52 -16.95 -15.83
CA ASN A 46 -5.69 -17.59 -16.86
C ASN A 46 -6.26 -17.38 -18.27
N GLU A 47 -7.59 -17.28 -18.40
CA GLU A 47 -8.30 -17.03 -19.67
C GLU A 47 -7.94 -15.69 -20.34
N ASN A 48 -7.41 -14.73 -19.60
CA ASN A 48 -7.06 -13.41 -20.11
C ASN A 48 -5.58 -13.27 -20.45
N LEU A 49 -4.76 -14.27 -20.09
CA LEU A 49 -3.32 -14.22 -20.31
C LEU A 49 -2.91 -15.27 -21.34
N PRO A 50 -2.07 -14.91 -22.33
CA PRO A 50 -1.53 -15.90 -23.24
C PRO A 50 -0.61 -16.86 -22.50
N ASP A 51 -0.66 -18.14 -22.88
CA ASP A 51 0.19 -19.20 -22.29
C ASP A 51 1.68 -18.83 -22.37
N VAL A 52 2.08 -18.22 -23.49
CA VAL A 52 3.44 -17.73 -23.75
C VAL A 52 3.40 -16.23 -24.03
N ILE A 53 4.15 -15.47 -23.24
CA ILE A 53 4.38 -14.03 -23.49
C ILE A 53 5.47 -13.93 -24.56
N ALA A 54 5.04 -13.85 -25.83
CA ALA A 54 5.97 -13.78 -26.95
C ALA A 54 6.74 -12.45 -27.00
N VAL A 55 6.12 -11.35 -26.55
CA VAL A 55 6.72 -10.01 -26.55
C VAL A 55 6.33 -9.26 -25.27
N ARG A 56 7.31 -8.86 -24.45
CA ARG A 56 7.08 -8.15 -23.18
C ARG A 56 6.54 -6.72 -23.34
N SER A 57 6.64 -6.17 -24.56
CA SER A 57 6.08 -4.88 -24.94
C SER A 57 4.64 -4.98 -25.46
N GLN A 58 3.98 -6.13 -25.40
CA GLN A 58 2.57 -6.24 -25.79
C GLN A 58 1.67 -5.76 -24.65
N TYR A 59 0.57 -5.09 -25.00
CA TYR A 59 -0.53 -4.86 -24.07
C TYR A 59 -1.20 -6.19 -23.77
N LEU A 60 -1.34 -6.48 -22.49
CA LEU A 60 -2.09 -7.64 -22.01
C LEU A 60 -3.41 -7.16 -21.42
N GLU A 61 -4.52 -7.65 -21.96
CA GLU A 61 -5.80 -7.58 -21.26
C GLU A 61 -5.71 -8.42 -19.99
N TRP A 62 -6.12 -7.88 -18.86
CA TRP A 62 -5.94 -8.56 -17.59
C TRP A 62 -7.16 -8.37 -16.70
N LYS A 63 -7.39 -9.38 -15.88
CA LYS A 63 -8.39 -9.32 -14.82
C LYS A 63 -7.79 -9.98 -13.60
N LEU A 64 -7.71 -9.21 -12.51
CA LEU A 64 -7.28 -9.75 -11.23
C LEU A 64 -8.33 -10.70 -10.71
N LYS A 65 -7.87 -11.80 -10.12
CA LYS A 65 -8.71 -12.65 -9.30
C LYS A 65 -9.22 -11.85 -8.08
N PRO A 66 -10.49 -12.02 -7.67
CA PRO A 66 -11.03 -11.34 -6.50
C PRO A 66 -10.15 -11.52 -5.26
N GLU A 67 -9.60 -12.71 -5.05
CA GLU A 67 -8.72 -13.03 -3.92
C GLU A 67 -7.46 -12.17 -3.91
N ALA A 68 -6.83 -11.99 -5.08
CA ALA A 68 -5.64 -11.17 -5.23
C ALA A 68 -5.96 -9.68 -5.04
N LEU A 69 -7.10 -9.23 -5.59
CA LEU A 69 -7.58 -7.86 -5.44
C LEU A 69 -7.90 -7.54 -3.98
N PHE A 70 -8.64 -8.39 -3.28
CA PHE A 70 -8.95 -8.22 -1.86
C PHE A 70 -7.69 -8.27 -0.99
N GLY A 71 -6.74 -9.17 -1.31
CA GLY A 71 -5.44 -9.22 -0.64
C GLY A 71 -4.67 -7.90 -0.77
N TYR A 72 -4.63 -7.33 -1.98
CA TYR A 72 -4.02 -6.02 -2.24
C TYR A 72 -4.73 -4.87 -1.50
N LEU A 73 -6.06 -4.83 -1.54
CA LEU A 73 -6.85 -3.81 -0.83
C LEU A 73 -6.63 -3.88 0.69
N ASN A 74 -6.60 -5.08 1.26
CA ASN A 74 -6.31 -5.28 2.68
C ASN A 74 -4.90 -4.79 3.05
N TYR A 75 -3.90 -5.06 2.19
CA TYR A 75 -2.55 -4.54 2.39
C TYR A 75 -2.54 -3.00 2.43
N LYS A 76 -3.20 -2.35 1.47
CA LYS A 76 -3.28 -0.88 1.42
C LYS A 76 -4.03 -0.29 2.60
N GLN A 77 -5.12 -0.92 3.02
CA GLN A 77 -5.84 -0.50 4.23
C GLN A 77 -4.96 -0.61 5.47
N TYR A 78 -4.20 -1.71 5.62
CA TYR A 78 -3.28 -1.87 6.73
C TYR A 78 -2.16 -0.83 6.72
N GLU A 79 -1.61 -0.53 5.54
CA GLU A 79 -0.60 0.53 5.35
C GLU A 79 -1.13 1.90 5.81
N HIS A 80 -2.33 2.28 5.34
CA HIS A 80 -3.00 3.50 5.77
C HIS A 80 -3.35 3.51 7.26
N ALA A 81 -3.76 2.37 7.82
CA ALA A 81 -4.07 2.26 9.25
C ALA A 81 -2.82 2.49 10.11
N ILE A 82 -1.66 1.96 9.70
CA ILE A 82 -0.38 2.23 10.37
C ILE A 82 -0.02 3.71 10.28
N GLU A 83 -0.13 4.32 9.10
CA GLU A 83 0.22 5.73 8.92
C GLU A 83 -0.70 6.65 9.73
N SER A 84 -2.00 6.37 9.69
CA SER A 84 -3.02 7.05 10.49
C SER A 84 -2.74 6.90 11.99
N SER A 85 -2.43 5.69 12.45
CA SER A 85 -2.06 5.42 13.85
C SER A 85 -0.84 6.22 14.29
N LYS A 86 0.23 6.27 13.47
CA LYS A 86 1.42 7.10 13.76
C LYS A 86 1.10 8.59 13.81
N ARG A 87 0.18 9.07 12.96
CA ARG A 87 -0.26 10.47 12.99
C ARG A 87 -1.08 10.76 14.24
N ALA A 88 -2.02 9.89 14.59
CA ALA A 88 -2.82 9.99 15.80
C ALA A 88 -1.93 10.00 17.05
N PHE A 89 -0.96 9.08 17.13
CA PHE A 89 0.01 9.04 18.22
C PHE A 89 0.78 10.35 18.38
N ARG A 90 1.28 10.93 17.28
CA ARG A 90 1.95 12.25 17.31
C ARG A 90 1.02 13.35 17.83
N ILE A 91 -0.22 13.38 17.38
CA ILE A 91 -1.22 14.35 17.85
C ILE A 91 -1.48 14.15 19.34
N SER A 92 -1.67 12.92 19.80
CA SER A 92 -1.88 12.60 21.22
C SER A 92 -0.71 13.06 22.10
N VAL A 93 0.54 12.87 21.67
CA VAL A 93 1.72 13.33 22.40
C VAL A 93 1.72 14.87 22.54
N VAL A 94 1.43 15.59 21.45
CA VAL A 94 1.36 17.06 21.49
C VAL A 94 0.22 17.53 22.40
N SER A 95 -0.96 16.93 22.29
CA SER A 95 -2.10 17.25 23.15
C SER A 95 -1.80 17.01 24.63
N LEU A 96 -1.08 15.93 24.96
CA LEU A 96 -0.67 15.63 26.33
C LEU A 96 0.26 16.71 26.89
N LEU A 97 1.24 17.17 26.10
CA LEU A 97 2.15 18.24 26.51
C LEU A 97 1.39 19.56 26.78
N VAL A 98 0.45 19.91 25.90
CA VAL A 98 -0.40 21.10 26.08
C VAL A 98 -1.22 20.99 27.37
N ALA A 99 -1.80 19.82 27.65
CA ALA A 99 -2.57 19.58 28.87
C ALA A 99 -1.70 19.72 30.13
N ILE A 100 -0.48 19.19 30.13
CA ILE A 100 0.47 19.32 31.25
C ILE A 100 0.82 20.80 31.51
N ILE A 101 1.10 21.57 30.44
CA ILE A 101 1.42 23.00 30.57
C ILE A 101 0.21 23.77 31.10
N SER A 102 -0.98 23.52 30.54
CA SER A 102 -2.22 24.18 30.96
C SER A 102 -2.55 23.91 32.44
N LEU A 103 -2.40 22.65 32.88
CA LEU A 103 -2.57 22.28 34.28
C LEU A 103 -1.56 23.00 35.19
N SER A 104 -0.28 23.03 34.79
CA SER A 104 0.77 23.71 35.56
C SER A 104 0.50 25.20 35.73
N VAL A 105 0.08 25.88 34.65
CA VAL A 105 -0.29 27.31 34.69
C VAL A 105 -1.49 27.53 35.61
N SER A 106 -2.51 26.67 35.52
CA SER A 106 -3.71 26.76 36.36
C SER A 106 -3.38 26.64 37.85
N ILE A 107 -2.49 25.70 38.21
CA ILE A 107 -2.02 25.51 39.60
C ILE A 107 -1.28 26.76 40.09
N ILE A 108 -0.39 27.33 39.28
CA ILE A 108 0.37 28.54 39.65
C ILE A 108 -0.57 29.73 39.89
N ILE A 109 -1.58 29.91 39.03
CA ILE A 109 -2.57 30.98 39.18
C ILE A 109 -3.38 30.78 40.46
N ALA A 110 -3.86 29.56 40.72
CA ALA A 110 -4.62 29.25 41.93
C ALA A 110 -3.82 29.48 43.22
N LEU A 111 -2.52 29.13 43.23
CA LEU A 111 -1.61 29.39 44.35
C LEU A 111 -1.36 30.89 44.58
N LYS A 112 -1.36 31.71 43.54
CA LYS A 112 -1.20 33.18 43.66
C LYS A 112 -2.48 33.89 44.10
N SER A 113 -3.65 33.29 43.92
CA SER A 113 -4.93 33.87 44.32
C SER A 113 -5.34 33.55 45.76
N LEU A 114 -4.50 32.81 46.49
CA LEU A 114 -4.69 32.37 47.87
C LEU A 114 -3.83 33.23 48.81
#